data_AF-A0A4U6D7H0-F1
#
_entry.id   AF-A0A4U6D7H0-F1
#
_cell.length_a   1.000
_cell.length_b   1.000
_cell.length_c   1.000
_cell.angle_alpha   90.00
_cell.angle_beta   90.00
_cell.angle_gamma   90.00
#
_symmetry.space_group_name_H-M   'P 1'
#
loop_
_entity.id
_entity.type
_entity.pdbx_description
1 polymer ?
#
loop_
_entity_poly.entity_id
_entity_poly.type
_entity_poly.pdbx_seq_one_letter_code
_entity_poly.pdbx_strand_id
1 'polypeptide(L)'
;MKKINVLAIIVCLILSTGLYSCDKQEENVSKRSINRASDLILGGWDSDYGSCYDVDKAYVYGSGQMADPDILPMIDLFFDHGQLWNIDGAGLNRLPDTGIRFAKTEITADQFDILTDDKSFANLEPTLEVIPILPGDVVFFKSKNGKKGLLKIKSMNSPTGEAYVDEIIQNI
;
A
#
# COMPACT_ATOMS: atom_id res chain seq x y z
N MET A 1 68.10 9.16 62.21
CA MET A 1 68.95 8.10 61.61
C MET A 1 68.04 7.12 60.88
N LYS A 2 68.37 6.80 59.61
CA LYS A 2 67.95 5.63 58.79
C LYS A 2 66.44 5.52 58.45
N LYS A 3 65.98 5.10 57.27
CA LYS A 3 66.53 4.85 55.93
C LYS A 3 65.28 4.79 55.01
N ILE A 4 65.41 5.31 53.80
CA ILE A 4 64.46 5.12 52.69
C ILE A 4 64.43 3.63 52.32
N ASN A 5 63.27 3.09 51.94
CA ASN A 5 63.20 2.02 50.97
C ASN A 5 61.95 2.17 50.09
N VAL A 6 62.25 2.40 48.82
CA VAL A 6 61.35 2.36 47.67
C VAL A 6 61.01 0.90 47.40
N LEU A 7 59.73 0.58 47.17
CA LEU A 7 59.39 -0.60 46.40
C LEU A 7 58.12 -0.34 45.58
N ALA A 8 58.30 -0.26 44.26
CA ALA A 8 57.26 -0.26 43.26
C ALA A 8 57.02 -1.69 42.78
N ILE A 9 55.77 -2.18 42.81
CA ILE A 9 55.28 -3.41 42.15
C ILE A 9 53.80 -3.11 41.81
N ILE A 10 53.47 -2.72 40.58
CA ILE A 10 53.13 -3.54 39.40
C ILE A 10 51.69 -4.11 39.47
N VAL A 11 50.86 -3.52 38.61
CA VAL A 11 49.76 -4.08 37.79
C VAL A 11 48.60 -4.77 38.52
N CYS A 12 47.50 -4.01 38.63
CA CYS A 12 46.16 -4.55 38.83
C CYS A 12 45.61 -5.01 37.47
N LEU A 13 45.70 -6.31 37.18
CA LEU A 13 44.92 -6.97 36.14
C LEU A 13 44.11 -8.07 36.82
N ILE A 14 42.78 -7.95 36.74
CA ILE A 14 41.74 -9.00 36.61
C ILE A 14 40.43 -8.27 36.93
N LEU A 15 39.79 -7.76 35.88
CA LEU A 15 38.36 -7.43 35.90
C LEU A 15 37.64 -8.64 35.28
N SER A 16 37.21 -9.55 36.14
CA SER A 16 36.20 -10.54 35.82
C SER A 16 34.83 -9.91 36.03
N THR A 17 34.09 -9.62 34.97
CA THR A 17 32.62 -9.67 35.00
C THR A 17 32.06 -9.85 33.60
N GLY A 18 31.43 -11.01 33.41
CA GLY A 18 30.26 -11.19 32.56
C GLY A 18 30.44 -10.89 31.08
N LEU A 19 30.66 -11.95 30.30
CA LEU A 19 30.09 -12.04 28.96
C LEU A 19 28.56 -11.94 29.10
N TYR A 20 28.03 -10.71 29.14
CA TYR A 20 26.70 -10.47 28.60
C TYR A 20 26.87 -10.59 27.10
N SER A 21 26.59 -11.79 26.57
CA SER A 21 26.13 -11.91 25.20
C SER A 21 24.92 -11.01 25.12
N CYS A 22 25.11 -9.81 24.59
CA CYS A 22 24.02 -9.04 24.04
C CYS A 22 23.64 -9.80 22.79
N ASP A 23 22.87 -10.88 22.99
CA ASP A 23 22.06 -11.46 21.95
C ASP A 23 21.21 -10.29 21.47
N LYS A 24 21.67 -9.68 20.37
CA LYS A 24 20.77 -8.96 19.49
C LYS A 24 19.74 -10.02 19.14
N GLN A 25 18.61 -9.98 19.83
CA GLN A 25 17.39 -10.42 19.22
C GLN A 25 17.28 -9.54 17.98
N GLU A 26 17.75 -10.08 16.85
CA GLU A 26 17.19 -9.76 15.56
C GLU A 26 15.71 -10.12 15.72
N GLU A 27 14.97 -9.15 16.23
CA GLU A 27 13.54 -9.10 16.05
C GLU A 27 13.39 -9.30 14.55
N ASN A 28 12.89 -10.48 14.20
CA ASN A 28 12.57 -10.86 12.85
C ASN A 28 11.36 -10.00 12.50
N VAL A 29 11.59 -8.70 12.35
CA VAL A 29 10.62 -7.74 11.85
C VAL A 29 10.44 -8.20 10.42
N SER A 30 9.44 -9.06 10.24
CA SER A 30 8.87 -9.38 8.94
C SER A 30 8.85 -8.07 8.18
N LYS A 31 9.74 -7.95 7.20
CA LYS A 31 10.01 -6.69 6.52
C LYS A 31 8.76 -6.42 5.71
N ARG A 32 7.83 -5.70 6.31
CA ARG A 32 6.57 -5.31 5.70
C ARG A 32 6.91 -4.47 4.49
N SER A 33 6.92 -5.12 3.34
CA SER A 33 7.36 -4.55 2.08
C SER A 33 6.15 -4.20 1.26
N ILE A 34 6.32 -3.20 0.41
CA ILE A 34 5.28 -2.70 -0.47
C ILE A 34 5.75 -2.77 -1.91
N ASN A 35 4.81 -3.02 -2.82
CA ASN A 35 5.00 -2.81 -4.26
C ASN A 35 4.42 -1.46 -4.66
N ARG A 36 5.00 -0.86 -5.70
CA ARG A 36 4.57 0.42 -6.25
C ARG A 36 4.31 0.28 -7.74
N ALA A 37 3.22 0.88 -8.19
CA ALA A 37 2.96 1.17 -9.59
C ALA A 37 2.69 2.68 -9.72
N SER A 38 3.11 3.27 -10.83
CA SER A 38 3.01 4.71 -11.05
C SER A 38 2.46 4.99 -12.44
N ASP A 39 1.84 6.16 -12.58
CA ASP A 39 1.27 6.64 -13.84
C ASP A 39 0.24 5.67 -14.45
N LEU A 40 -0.52 4.99 -13.58
CA LEU A 40 -1.67 4.19 -13.98
C LEU A 40 -2.79 5.12 -14.44
N ILE A 41 -3.45 4.77 -15.54
CA ILE A 41 -4.58 5.53 -16.09
C ILE A 41 -5.84 4.70 -15.88
N LEU A 42 -6.69 5.12 -14.95
CA LEU A 42 -8.03 4.57 -14.79
C LEU A 42 -8.96 5.33 -15.72
N GLY A 43 -9.42 4.71 -16.80
CA GLY A 43 -10.41 5.28 -17.71
C GLY A 43 -11.83 5.07 -17.20
N GLY A 44 -12.75 5.96 -17.58
CA GLY A 44 -14.19 5.77 -17.36
C GLY A 44 -14.72 4.59 -18.18
N TRP A 45 -15.99 4.25 -17.95
CA TRP A 45 -16.62 3.07 -18.54
C TRP A 45 -16.51 2.99 -20.07
N ASP A 46 -16.64 4.13 -20.73
CA ASP A 46 -16.57 4.28 -22.19
C ASP A 46 -15.21 4.80 -22.70
N SER A 47 -14.19 4.83 -21.84
CA SER A 47 -12.85 5.31 -22.19
C SER A 47 -12.01 4.23 -22.89
N ASP A 48 -11.17 4.66 -23.83
CA ASP A 48 -10.18 3.81 -24.50
C ASP A 48 -9.12 3.23 -23.53
N TYR A 49 -8.95 3.85 -22.35
CA TYR A 49 -8.03 3.38 -21.31
C TYR A 49 -8.62 2.28 -20.41
N GLY A 50 -9.95 2.08 -20.46
CA GLY A 50 -10.66 1.06 -19.70
C GLY A 50 -10.92 1.40 -18.24
N SER A 51 -11.89 0.70 -17.63
CA SER A 51 -12.47 1.04 -16.32
C SER A 51 -12.29 -0.03 -15.26
N CYS A 52 -11.68 -1.16 -15.60
CA CYS A 52 -11.67 -2.35 -14.73
C CYS A 52 -10.23 -2.65 -14.34
N TYR A 53 -9.86 -2.40 -13.08
CA TYR A 53 -8.48 -2.51 -12.64
C TYR A 53 -8.17 -3.83 -11.92
N ASP A 54 -7.06 -4.45 -12.29
CA ASP A 54 -6.47 -5.66 -11.68
C ASP A 54 -5.16 -5.27 -10.98
N VAL A 55 -5.22 -5.32 -9.66
CA VAL A 55 -4.16 -4.87 -8.74
C VAL A 55 -2.94 -5.79 -8.85
N ASP A 56 -3.14 -7.09 -9.08
CA ASP A 56 -2.03 -8.05 -9.13
C ASP A 56 -1.17 -7.87 -10.39
N LYS A 57 -1.77 -7.41 -11.49
CA LYS A 57 -1.06 -7.13 -12.75
C LYS A 57 -0.72 -5.66 -12.96
N ALA A 58 -1.24 -4.77 -12.10
CA ALA A 58 -1.24 -3.32 -12.33
C ALA A 58 -1.74 -2.97 -13.74
N TYR A 59 -2.87 -3.57 -14.14
CA TYR A 59 -3.41 -3.49 -15.49
C TYR A 59 -4.88 -3.05 -15.48
N VAL A 60 -5.26 -2.23 -16.46
CA VAL A 60 -6.62 -1.72 -16.62
C VAL A 60 -7.23 -2.33 -17.88
N TYR A 61 -8.33 -3.06 -17.72
CA TYR A 61 -9.09 -3.66 -18.81
C TYR A 61 -10.17 -2.72 -19.30
N GLY A 62 -10.39 -2.73 -20.62
CA GLY A 62 -11.52 -2.06 -21.27
C GLY A 62 -12.86 -2.72 -20.94
N SER A 63 -13.93 -1.94 -20.91
CA SER A 63 -15.30 -2.44 -20.67
C SER A 63 -15.71 -3.54 -21.67
N GLY A 64 -15.29 -3.42 -22.94
CA GLY A 64 -15.52 -4.44 -23.96
C GLY A 64 -14.86 -5.80 -23.68
N GLN A 65 -13.81 -5.83 -22.85
CA GLN A 65 -13.14 -7.07 -22.45
C GLN A 65 -13.95 -7.82 -21.37
N MET A 66 -14.85 -7.15 -20.65
CA MET A 66 -15.68 -7.78 -19.61
C MET A 66 -16.69 -8.82 -20.14
N ALA A 67 -16.85 -8.92 -21.46
CA ALA A 67 -17.59 -10.02 -22.08
C ALA A 67 -16.89 -11.38 -21.92
N ASP A 68 -15.59 -11.38 -21.63
CA ASP A 68 -14.83 -12.58 -21.29
C ASP A 68 -15.09 -12.96 -19.81
N PRO A 69 -15.70 -14.13 -19.54
CA PRO A 69 -16.01 -14.56 -18.17
C PRO A 69 -14.76 -14.75 -17.30
N ASP A 70 -13.57 -14.90 -17.88
CA ASP A 70 -12.33 -15.07 -17.13
C ASP A 70 -11.78 -13.74 -16.61
N ILE A 71 -12.25 -12.59 -17.12
CA ILE A 71 -11.73 -11.27 -16.74
C ILE A 71 -12.38 -10.74 -15.47
N LEU A 72 -13.69 -10.90 -15.27
CA LEU A 72 -14.36 -10.38 -14.07
C LEU A 72 -13.75 -10.90 -12.74
N PRO A 73 -13.35 -12.18 -12.60
CA PRO A 73 -12.61 -12.66 -11.44
C PRO A 73 -11.22 -12.03 -11.26
N MET A 74 -10.68 -11.37 -12.28
CA MET A 74 -9.40 -10.68 -12.22
C MET A 74 -9.50 -9.27 -11.62
N ILE A 75 -10.68 -8.64 -11.66
CA ILE A 75 -10.85 -7.24 -11.30
C ILE A 75 -10.94 -7.04 -9.79
N ASP A 76 -10.33 -5.95 -9.31
CA ASP A 76 -10.29 -5.55 -7.90
C ASP A 76 -11.07 -4.28 -7.60
N LEU A 77 -11.23 -3.41 -8.60
CA LEU A 77 -12.04 -2.19 -8.55
C LEU A 77 -12.50 -1.77 -9.95
N PHE A 78 -13.61 -1.06 -9.99
CA PHE A 78 -14.04 -0.31 -11.17
C PHE A 78 -13.83 1.18 -10.93
N PHE A 79 -13.47 1.92 -11.98
CA PHE A 79 -13.46 3.38 -11.98
C PHE A 79 -14.45 3.90 -13.01
N ASP A 80 -15.29 4.84 -12.60
CA ASP A 80 -16.13 5.58 -13.53
C ASP A 80 -16.52 6.93 -12.94
N HIS A 81 -16.51 7.96 -13.79
CA HIS A 81 -16.91 9.33 -13.46
C HIS A 81 -16.44 9.84 -12.09
N GLY A 82 -15.15 9.68 -11.78
CA GLY A 82 -14.55 10.20 -10.56
C GLY A 82 -14.91 9.42 -9.29
N GLN A 83 -15.33 8.17 -9.45
CA GLN A 83 -15.69 7.29 -8.35
C GLN A 83 -15.04 5.92 -8.54
N LEU A 84 -14.63 5.32 -7.42
CA LEU A 84 -14.22 3.92 -7.37
C LEU A 84 -15.40 3.09 -6.86
N TRP A 85 -15.64 1.95 -7.50
CA TRP A 85 -16.81 1.12 -7.28
C TRP A 85 -16.46 -0.36 -7.11
N ASN A 86 -17.30 -1.07 -6.36
CA ASN A 86 -17.34 -2.54 -6.31
C ASN A 86 -18.31 -3.17 -7.34
N ILE A 87 -19.01 -2.33 -8.10
CA ILE A 87 -19.92 -2.66 -9.18
C ILE A 87 -19.56 -1.80 -10.39
N ASP A 88 -19.71 -2.32 -11.59
CA ASP A 88 -19.41 -1.55 -12.80
C ASP A 88 -20.36 -0.36 -13.00
N GLY A 89 -19.99 0.56 -13.90
CA GLY A 89 -20.78 1.76 -14.18
C GLY A 89 -22.17 1.46 -14.76
N ALA A 90 -22.36 0.29 -15.37
CA ALA A 90 -23.64 -0.18 -15.87
C ALA A 90 -24.54 -0.84 -14.80
N GLY A 91 -23.99 -1.17 -13.63
CA GLY A 91 -24.69 -1.87 -12.56
C GLY A 91 -24.94 -3.37 -12.84
N LEU A 92 -24.29 -3.93 -13.85
CA LEU A 92 -24.51 -5.29 -14.36
C LEU A 92 -23.47 -6.28 -13.82
N ASN A 93 -22.22 -5.83 -13.63
CA ASN A 93 -21.14 -6.66 -13.14
C ASN A 93 -20.72 -6.22 -11.74
N ARG A 94 -20.73 -7.16 -10.80
CA ARG A 94 -20.24 -6.93 -9.44
C ARG A 94 -18.95 -7.70 -9.24
N LEU A 95 -18.01 -7.09 -8.53
CA LEU A 95 -16.77 -7.77 -8.18
C LEU A 95 -17.07 -9.04 -7.38
N PRO A 96 -16.30 -10.12 -7.56
CA PRO A 96 -16.37 -11.27 -6.68
C PRO A 96 -16.15 -10.82 -5.24
N ASP A 97 -16.99 -11.27 -4.30
CA ASP A 97 -17.01 -10.75 -2.92
C ASP A 97 -17.39 -9.25 -2.87
N THR A 98 -18.69 -8.99 -3.02
CA THR A 98 -19.33 -7.66 -3.19
C THR A 98 -19.32 -6.80 -1.93
N GLY A 99 -18.41 -7.07 -1.00
CA GLY A 99 -18.32 -6.37 0.26
C GLY A 99 -17.81 -4.94 0.12
N ILE A 100 -17.63 -4.34 1.29
CA ILE A 100 -17.02 -3.03 1.48
C ILE A 100 -15.53 -3.12 1.13
N ARG A 101 -15.03 -2.26 0.23
CA ARG A 101 -13.66 -2.35 -0.32
C ARG A 101 -12.82 -1.10 -0.18
N PHE A 102 -13.42 0.06 0.07
CA PHE A 102 -12.73 1.33 0.08
C PHE A 102 -12.84 2.04 1.42
N ALA A 103 -11.89 2.92 1.71
CA ALA A 103 -12.01 3.90 2.79
C ALA A 103 -11.27 5.19 2.42
N LYS A 104 -11.77 6.34 2.88
CA LYS A 104 -10.99 7.58 2.87
C LYS A 104 -9.84 7.44 3.88
N THR A 105 -8.72 8.07 3.59
CA THR A 105 -7.59 8.14 4.50
C THR A 105 -7.26 9.57 4.83
N GLU A 106 -6.60 9.77 5.97
CA GLU A 106 -6.00 11.06 6.34
C GLU A 106 -4.56 11.20 5.78
N ILE A 107 -4.10 10.24 4.98
CA ILE A 107 -2.77 10.25 4.37
C ILE A 107 -2.78 11.29 3.25
N THR A 108 -1.86 12.25 3.29
CA THR A 108 -1.70 13.23 2.22
C THR A 108 -0.91 12.66 1.03
N ALA A 109 -1.01 13.29 -0.14
CA ALA A 109 -0.20 12.94 -1.31
C ALA A 109 1.31 12.93 -1.00
N ASP A 110 1.81 13.94 -0.29
CA ASP A 110 3.22 14.03 0.11
C ASP A 110 3.62 12.90 1.07
N GLN A 111 2.73 12.53 2.01
CA GLN A 111 2.97 11.42 2.92
C GLN A 111 3.01 10.09 2.16
N PHE A 112 2.11 9.87 1.20
CA PHE A 112 2.10 8.70 0.33
C PHE A 112 3.44 8.54 -0.41
N ASP A 113 4.00 9.64 -0.93
CA ASP A 113 5.22 9.61 -1.73
C ASP A 113 6.45 9.16 -0.93
N ILE A 114 6.46 9.40 0.39
CA ILE A 114 7.56 8.99 1.27
C ILE A 114 7.33 7.63 1.97
N LEU A 115 6.19 6.96 1.77
CA LEU A 115 5.94 5.65 2.38
C LEU A 115 6.93 4.60 1.89
N THR A 116 7.51 3.84 2.82
CA THR A 116 8.46 2.76 2.50
C THR A 116 8.01 1.39 3.00
N ASP A 117 6.94 1.36 3.80
CA ASP A 117 6.30 0.17 4.35
C ASP A 117 4.78 0.36 4.41
N ASP A 118 4.08 -0.64 4.91
CA ASP A 118 2.62 -0.67 4.98
C ASP A 118 2.04 -0.18 6.32
N LYS A 119 2.86 0.23 7.29
CA LYS A 119 2.42 0.36 8.69
C LYS A 119 1.29 1.37 8.85
N SER A 120 1.32 2.42 8.03
CA SER A 120 0.32 3.49 8.02
C SER A 120 -1.07 3.03 7.58
N PHE A 121 -1.18 1.92 6.85
CA PHE A 121 -2.46 1.46 6.30
C PHE A 121 -2.77 -0.02 6.56
N ALA A 122 -1.85 -0.80 7.13
CA ALA A 122 -2.04 -2.24 7.33
C ALA A 122 -3.23 -2.61 8.22
N ASN A 123 -3.56 -1.74 9.19
CA ASN A 123 -4.67 -1.94 10.12
C ASN A 123 -5.93 -1.20 9.68
N LEU A 124 -5.91 -0.48 8.54
CA LEU A 124 -7.11 0.10 7.98
C LEU A 124 -8.00 -1.02 7.45
N GLU A 125 -9.31 -0.82 7.62
CA GLU A 125 -10.33 -1.69 7.06
C GLU A 125 -11.25 -0.86 6.16
N PRO A 126 -11.77 -1.47 5.08
CA PRO A 126 -12.66 -0.77 4.19
C PRO A 126 -13.99 -0.46 4.89
N THR A 127 -14.57 0.70 4.60
CA THR A 127 -15.83 1.21 5.19
C THR A 127 -16.88 1.62 4.16
N LEU A 128 -16.51 1.71 2.88
CA LEU A 128 -17.39 2.06 1.76
C LEU A 128 -17.35 1.03 0.61
N GLU A 129 -18.49 0.83 -0.04
CA GLU A 129 -18.62 0.10 -1.31
C GLU A 129 -18.27 0.96 -2.52
N VAL A 130 -18.49 2.27 -2.40
CA VAL A 130 -18.26 3.28 -3.42
C VAL A 130 -17.62 4.50 -2.76
N ILE A 131 -16.64 5.10 -3.42
CA ILE A 131 -15.96 6.27 -2.90
C ILE A 131 -15.73 7.31 -4.01
N PRO A 132 -16.22 8.55 -3.84
CA PRO A 132 -15.85 9.63 -4.75
C PRO A 132 -14.40 10.03 -4.52
N ILE A 133 -13.69 10.36 -5.59
CA ILE A 133 -12.28 10.74 -5.55
C ILE A 133 -12.04 12.09 -6.20
N LEU A 134 -11.06 12.83 -5.68
CA LEU A 134 -10.61 14.11 -6.19
C LEU A 134 -9.08 14.11 -6.35
N PRO A 135 -8.51 14.95 -7.22
CA PRO A 135 -7.06 15.14 -7.28
C PRO A 135 -6.50 15.51 -5.90
N GLY A 136 -5.42 14.83 -5.50
CA GLY A 136 -4.78 14.95 -4.20
C GLY A 136 -5.26 13.96 -3.15
N ASP A 137 -6.38 13.26 -3.37
CA ASP A 137 -6.86 12.23 -2.45
C ASP A 137 -5.91 11.02 -2.41
N VAL A 138 -5.79 10.43 -1.22
CA VAL A 138 -5.23 9.10 -1.02
C VAL A 138 -6.31 8.19 -0.46
N VAL A 139 -6.64 7.14 -1.21
CA VAL A 139 -7.75 6.23 -0.90
C VAL A 139 -7.20 4.87 -0.55
N PHE A 140 -7.71 4.31 0.55
CA PHE A 140 -7.45 2.92 0.90
C PHE A 140 -8.36 2.00 0.11
N PHE A 141 -7.80 0.87 -0.34
CA PHE A 141 -8.58 -0.22 -0.93
C PHE A 141 -8.12 -1.59 -0.43
N LYS A 142 -9.03 -2.56 -0.53
CA LYS A 142 -8.75 -3.98 -0.33
C LYS A 142 -9.07 -4.75 -1.62
N SER A 143 -8.06 -5.41 -2.17
CA SER A 143 -8.18 -6.30 -3.33
C SER A 143 -9.03 -7.52 -3.01
N LYS A 144 -9.47 -8.23 -4.06
CA LYS A 144 -10.23 -9.49 -3.96
C LYS A 144 -9.45 -10.59 -3.21
N ASN A 145 -8.12 -10.54 -3.27
CA ASN A 145 -7.22 -11.49 -2.62
C ASN A 145 -6.85 -11.06 -1.19
N GLY A 146 -7.48 -9.99 -0.68
CA GLY A 146 -7.26 -9.49 0.68
C GLY A 146 -6.03 -8.61 0.86
N LYS A 147 -5.22 -8.40 -0.18
CA LYS A 147 -4.14 -7.39 -0.16
C LYS A 147 -4.75 -6.01 0.05
N LYS A 148 -4.13 -5.23 0.93
CA LYS A 148 -4.50 -3.85 1.16
C LYS A 148 -3.54 -2.94 0.41
N GLY A 149 -4.05 -1.79 0.01
CA GLY A 149 -3.25 -0.80 -0.71
C GLY A 149 -3.80 0.61 -0.57
N LEU A 150 -3.06 1.53 -1.16
CA LEU A 150 -3.40 2.94 -1.28
C LEU A 150 -3.34 3.34 -2.75
N LEU A 151 -4.30 4.14 -3.18
CA LEU A 151 -4.29 4.84 -4.46
C LEU A 151 -4.18 6.34 -4.21
N LYS A 152 -3.13 6.97 -4.74
CA LYS A 152 -2.97 8.42 -4.77
C LYS A 152 -3.47 8.96 -6.10
N ILE A 153 -4.44 9.86 -6.05
CA ILE A 153 -5.05 10.47 -7.23
C ILE A 153 -4.24 11.70 -7.63
N LYS A 154 -3.46 11.63 -8.71
CA LYS A 154 -2.58 12.72 -9.16
C LYS A 154 -3.36 13.81 -9.87
N SER A 155 -4.22 13.40 -10.80
CA SER A 155 -5.00 14.31 -11.63
C SER A 155 -6.18 13.57 -12.28
N MET A 156 -7.14 14.34 -12.80
CA MET A 156 -8.34 13.82 -13.45
C MET A 156 -8.71 14.69 -14.65
N ASN A 157 -9.21 14.07 -15.73
CA ASN A 157 -9.65 14.78 -16.94
C ASN A 157 -11.18 14.89 -16.99
N SER A 158 -11.67 16.09 -17.35
CA SER A 158 -13.10 16.43 -17.38
C SER A 158 -13.90 15.64 -18.44
N PRO A 159 -15.17 15.27 -18.17
CA PRO A 159 -15.94 15.50 -16.94
C PRO A 159 -15.78 14.34 -15.93
N THR A 160 -14.56 13.81 -15.81
CA THR A 160 -14.03 12.69 -14.98
C THR A 160 -13.82 11.34 -15.70
N GLY A 161 -13.73 11.36 -17.04
CA GLY A 161 -13.53 10.17 -17.88
C GLY A 161 -12.16 9.48 -17.76
N GLU A 162 -11.20 10.03 -17.03
CA GLU A 162 -9.90 9.42 -16.72
C GLU A 162 -9.34 9.94 -15.39
N ALA A 163 -8.62 9.10 -14.65
CA ALA A 163 -7.83 9.45 -13.48
C ALA A 163 -6.40 8.90 -13.60
N TYR A 164 -5.42 9.74 -13.31
CA TYR A 164 -4.01 9.35 -13.25
C TYR A 164 -3.66 9.05 -11.80
N VAL A 165 -3.21 7.84 -11.52
CA VAL A 165 -3.01 7.36 -10.15
C VAL A 165 -1.63 6.72 -9.97
N ASP A 166 -1.11 6.88 -8.76
CA ASP A 166 -0.03 6.02 -8.27
C ASP A 166 -0.61 5.06 -7.22
N GLU A 167 -0.01 3.89 -7.11
CA GLU A 167 -0.47 2.81 -6.24
C GLU A 167 0.65 2.31 -5.33
N ILE A 168 0.26 1.95 -4.10
CA ILE A 168 1.06 1.14 -3.18
C ILE A 168 0.23 -0.07 -2.74
N ILE A 169 0.80 -1.28 -2.78
CA ILE A 169 0.15 -2.51 -2.31
C ILE A 169 1.05 -3.24 -1.30
N GLN A 170 0.45 -3.86 -0.29
CA GLN A 170 1.12 -4.81 0.61
C GLN A 170 1.66 -6.04 -0.12
N ASN A 171 2.91 -6.39 0.14
CA ASN A 171 3.41 -7.74 -0.16
C ASN A 171 2.92 -8.70 0.93
N ILE A 172 2.14 -9.70 0.51
CA ILE A 172 1.72 -10.84 1.34
C ILE A 172 2.60 -12.04 0.99
#